data_AF-A0A3P7PIB8-F1
#
_entry.id   AF-A0A3P7PIB8-F1
#
_cell.length_a   1.000
_cell.length_b   1.000
_cell.length_c   1.000
_cell.angle_alpha   90.00
_cell.angle_beta   90.00
_cell.angle_gamma   90.00
#
_symmetry.space_group_name_H-M   'P 1'
#
loop_
_entity.id
_entity.type
_entity.pdbx_description
1 polymer ?
#
loop_
_entity_poly.entity_id
_entity_poly.type
_entity_poly.pdbx_seq_one_letter_code
_entity_poly.pdbx_strand_id
1 'polypeptide(L)' 'MGGITGFSSLAIGMARIDPSGAAHGTLTEAELNAPITDNDHPFLRMHKATIEEYERQKAQGSTLLNTL' A
#
# COMPACT_ATOMS: atom_id res chain seq x y z
N MET A 1 -2.34 42.90 -17.06
CA MET A 1 -1.63 41.65 -17.43
C MET A 1 -1.22 40.91 -16.15
N GLY A 2 -2.16 40.30 -15.42
CA GLY A 2 -1.89 39.71 -14.10
C GLY A 2 -2.73 38.47 -13.80
N GLY A 3 -3.11 37.70 -14.84
CA GLY A 3 -4.14 36.67 -14.73
C GLY A 3 -3.70 35.23 -15.05
N ILE A 4 -2.40 34.93 -15.24
CA ILE A 4 -2.00 33.60 -15.76
C ILE A 4 -0.77 32.97 -15.05
N THR A 5 -0.17 33.61 -14.03
CA THR A 5 1.10 33.14 -13.44
C THR A 5 0.98 32.48 -12.06
N GLY A 6 -0.22 32.39 -11.48
CA GLY A 6 -0.43 31.75 -10.16
C GLY A 6 -0.30 30.22 -10.22
N PHE A 7 -0.89 29.58 -11.23
CA PHE A 7 -0.88 28.12 -11.38
C PHE A 7 0.38 27.58 -12.07
N SER A 8 1.08 28.39 -12.87
CA SER A 8 2.35 27.98 -13.50
C SER A 8 3.48 27.80 -12.47
N SER A 9 3.43 28.51 -11.34
CA SER A 9 4.39 28.32 -10.24
C SER A 9 4.25 26.94 -9.58
N LEU A 10 3.04 26.38 -9.59
CA LEU A 10 2.75 25.04 -9.10
C LEU A 10 3.20 23.96 -10.08
N ALA A 11 3.43 24.27 -11.37
CA ALA A 11 3.85 23.26 -12.35
C ALA A 11 5.20 22.60 -11.98
N ILE A 12 6.13 23.37 -11.41
CA ILE A 12 7.42 22.85 -10.92
C ILE A 12 7.20 21.94 -9.70
N GLY A 13 6.22 22.25 -8.84
CA GLY A 13 5.86 21.43 -7.69
C GLY A 13 5.07 20.18 -8.09
N MET A 14 4.18 20.29 -9.07
CA MET A 14 3.34 19.22 -9.60
C MET A 14 4.17 18.16 -10.30
N ALA A 15 5.24 18.56 -11.00
CA ALA A 15 6.18 17.62 -11.61
C ALA A 15 6.96 16.76 -10.58
N ARG A 16 7.01 17.19 -9.31
CA ARG A 16 7.63 16.42 -8.21
C ARG A 16 6.61 15.55 -7.47
N ILE A 17 5.32 15.77 -7.70
CA ILE A 17 4.26 14.89 -7.22
C ILE A 17 4.16 13.80 -8.27
N ASP A 18 5.00 12.77 -8.16
CA ASP A 18 4.72 11.52 -8.85
C ASP A 18 3.37 11.01 -8.32
N PRO A 19 2.29 11.05 -9.14
CA PRO A 19 0.94 10.75 -8.68
C PRO A 19 0.77 9.30 -8.23
N SER A 20 1.76 8.44 -8.52
CA SER A 20 1.75 7.04 -8.14
C SER A 20 2.33 6.78 -6.74
N GLY A 21 3.04 7.75 -6.15
CA GLY A 21 3.88 7.49 -4.97
C GLY A 21 4.96 6.41 -5.21
N ALA A 22 5.18 6.00 -6.46
CA ALA A 22 6.02 4.89 -6.86
C ALA A 22 7.50 5.30 -7.02
N ALA A 23 7.96 6.25 -6.21
CA ALA A 23 9.41 6.48 -6.06
C ALA A 23 10.15 5.21 -5.62
N HIS A 24 9.43 4.21 -5.05
CA HIS A 24 9.94 2.87 -4.74
C HIS A 24 9.42 1.75 -5.67
N GLY A 25 8.76 2.10 -6.78
CA GLY A 25 8.16 1.15 -7.70
C GLY A 25 6.86 0.53 -7.17
N THR A 26 6.04 0.02 -8.08
CA THR A 26 4.96 -0.90 -7.73
C THR A 26 5.58 -2.19 -7.23
N LEU A 27 5.24 -2.59 -6.00
CA LEU A 27 5.62 -3.90 -5.46
C LEU A 27 5.18 -5.00 -6.44
N THR A 28 6.07 -5.94 -6.72
CA THR A 28 5.68 -7.15 -7.45
C THR A 28 4.70 -7.97 -6.61
N GLU A 29 3.89 -8.83 -7.23
CA GLU A 29 2.94 -9.67 -6.49
C GLU A 29 3.64 -10.54 -5.42
N ALA A 30 4.89 -10.96 -5.67
CA ALA A 30 5.68 -11.71 -4.71
C ALA A 30 6.06 -10.88 -3.47
N GLU A 31 6.40 -9.61 -3.66
CA GLU A 31 6.75 -8.70 -2.56
C GLU A 31 5.51 -8.25 -1.78
N LEU A 32 4.38 -8.05 -2.46
CA LEU A 32 3.12 -7.69 -1.82
C LEU A 32 2.58 -8.80 -0.90
N ASN A 33 2.79 -10.06 -1.29
CA ASN A 33 2.37 -11.23 -0.49
C ASN A 33 3.45 -11.72 0.48
N ALA A 34 4.58 -11.01 0.59
CA ALA A 34 5.64 -11.38 1.52
C ALA A 34 5.19 -11.22 2.99
N PRO A 35 5.68 -12.08 3.90
CA PRO A 35 5.36 -11.95 5.31
C PRO A 35 5.95 -10.66 5.91
N ILE A 36 5.20 -10.01 6.81
CA ILE A 36 5.65 -8.79 7.49
C ILE A 36 6.82 -9.11 8.44
N THR A 37 7.93 -8.40 8.24
CA THR A 37 9.20 -8.51 8.96
C THR A 37 9.48 -7.29 9.86
N ASP A 38 10.56 -7.35 10.65
CA ASP A 38 10.97 -6.23 11.53
C ASP A 38 11.62 -5.05 10.80
N ASN A 39 12.04 -5.26 9.54
CA ASN A 39 12.59 -4.22 8.68
C ASN A 39 11.50 -3.41 7.97
N ASP A 40 10.25 -3.86 8.05
CA ASP A 40 9.13 -3.20 7.40
C ASP A 40 8.68 -1.93 8.14
N HIS A 41 7.87 -1.14 7.43
CA HIS A 41 7.34 0.11 7.94
C HIS A 41 6.63 -0.09 9.29
N PRO A 42 6.81 0.81 10.27
CA PRO A 42 6.20 0.68 11.61
C PRO A 42 4.70 0.42 11.58
N PHE A 43 3.97 1.03 10.63
CA PHE A 43 2.55 0.76 10.41
C PHE A 43 2.24 -0.72 10.18
N LEU A 44 2.96 -1.38 9.27
CA LEU A 44 2.75 -2.80 8.95
C LEU A 44 3.05 -3.68 10.17
N ARG A 45 4.13 -3.37 10.89
CA ARG A 45 4.51 -4.09 12.11
C ARG A 45 3.43 -4.01 13.20
N MET A 46 2.84 -2.83 13.40
CA MET A 46 1.75 -2.64 14.38
C MET A 46 0.49 -3.44 14.04
N HIS A 47 0.22 -3.65 12.76
CA HIS A 47 -0.99 -4.35 12.29
C HIS A 47 -0.79 -5.84 11.97
N LYS A 48 0.44 -6.37 12.14
CA LYS A 48 0.78 -7.76 11.85
C LYS A 48 -0.15 -8.77 12.53
N ALA A 49 -0.42 -8.60 13.82
CA ALA A 49 -1.27 -9.51 14.59
C ALA A 49 -2.72 -9.57 14.06
N THR A 50 -3.28 -8.42 13.68
CA THR A 50 -4.64 -8.33 13.13
C THR A 50 -4.73 -8.98 11.75
N ILE A 51 -3.71 -8.80 10.91
CA ILE A 51 -3.64 -9.42 9.58
C ILE A 51 -3.53 -10.94 9.69
N GLU A 52 -2.67 -11.44 10.59
CA GLU A 52 -2.53 -12.88 10.82
C GLU A 52 -3.84 -13.53 11.31
N GLU A 53 -4.61 -12.82 12.14
CA GLU A 53 -5.90 -13.30 12.60
C GLU A 53 -6.93 -13.36 11.47
N TYR A 54 -6.99 -12.32 10.64
CA TYR A 54 -7.85 -12.29 9.46
C TYR A 54 -7.55 -13.44 8.49
N GLU A 55 -6.28 -13.71 8.19
CA GLU A 55 -5.89 -14.82 7.31
C GLU A 55 -6.24 -16.20 7.92
N ARG A 56 -6.12 -16.36 9.25
CA ARG A 56 -6.59 -17.58 9.93
C ARG A 56 -8.10 -17.78 9.79
N GLN A 57 -8.88 -16.72 9.99
CA GLN A 57 -10.35 -16.78 9.85
C GLN A 57 -10.77 -17.10 8.42
N LYS A 58 -10.11 -16.50 7.43
CA LYS A 58 -10.32 -16.77 6.00
C LYS A 58 -10.04 -18.23 5.64
N ALA A 59 -8.94 -18.80 6.15
CA ALA A 59 -8.61 -20.22 5.94
C ALA A 59 -9.65 -21.16 6.57
N GLN A 60 -10.15 -20.83 7.76
CA GLN A 60 -11.18 -21.61 8.45
C GLN A 60 -12.53 -21.54 7.73
N GLY A 61 -12.95 -20.36 7.29
CA GLY A 61 -14.17 -20.18 6.50
C GLY A 61 -14.15 -20.97 5.19
N SER A 62 -13.00 -21.02 4.50
CA SER A 62 -12.84 -21.85 3.29
C SER A 62 -12.90 -23.35 3.58
N THR A 63 -12.39 -23.79 4.73
CA THR A 63 -12.39 -25.22 5.11
C THR A 63 -13.80 -25.73 5.40
N LEU A 64 -14.64 -24.91 6.02
CA LEU A 64 -16.03 -25.25 6.35
C LEU A 64 -16.93 -25.38 5.11
N LEU A 65 -16.62 -24.67 4.02
CA LEU A 65 -17.37 -24.74 2.76
C LEU A 65 -17.00 -25.96 1.90
N ASN A 66 -15.78 -26.46 2.00
CA ASN A 66 -15.30 -27.62 1.23
C ASN A 66 -15.57 -28.98 1.90
N THR A 67 -16.13 -28.99 3.12
CA THR A 67 -16.46 -30.22 3.87
C THR A 67 -17.96 -30.52 3.92
N LEU A 68 -18.78 -29.74 3.20
CA LEU A 68 -20.20 -29.99 2.92
C LEU A 68 -20.36 -30.50 1.48
#